data_AF-A0A9Q4GAX0-F1
#
_entry.id   AF-A0A9Q4GAX0-F1
#
_cell.length_a   1.000
_cell.length_b   1.000
_cell.length_c   1.000
_cell.angle_alpha   90.00
_cell.angle_beta   90.00
_cell.angle_gamma   90.00
#
_symmetry.space_group_name_H-M   'P 1'
#
loop_
_entity.id
_entity.type
_entity.pdbx_description
1 polymer ?
#
loop_
_entity_poly.entity_id
_entity_poly.type
_entity_poly.pdbx_seq_one_letter_code
_entity_poly.pdbx_strand_id
1 'polypeptide(L)'
;MYRLSILLTLALSSVIILSGCSKSTEPQNPKPDYFTSTGIAYPNWHDTGSPEGIMPELSLVKKMDFKARTYYYNILPSDVLLNTILNQVPDGYSGDENVLVLDVVYDPSLKGTYNYTPDLSDPTKCWGGLQRLVGEDELKGDVNSYQVQVWMNVQQAPKGAKLYIDLGRISEDVIPNYVLSTEDKNGNLLLEPGEDTGLDGLADQQEPFYNALTNPDPSGDNYSYSPGSADYTHFNGNENNALSSENGKVPETEDIDNNGNLDRRNGFFRYEIPLDSLDADKRFIVEKGKNGWVNVRIPVSAFTNTIGQPALSAPIIMRLWFSGVQSTIRLRFAELRLISK
;
A
#
# COMPACT_ATOMS: atom_id res chain seq x y z
N MET A 1 -86.05 35.93 39.31
CA MET A 1 -84.72 36.54 39.14
C MET A 1 -83.81 35.53 38.45
N TYR A 2 -83.68 35.61 37.13
CA TYR A 2 -82.68 34.85 36.38
C TYR A 2 -82.13 35.74 35.26
N ARG A 3 -80.81 35.78 35.15
CA ARG A 3 -80.02 36.74 34.37
C ARG A 3 -80.08 36.45 32.87
N LEU A 4 -80.12 37.54 32.12
CA LEU A 4 -80.03 37.64 30.66
C LEU A 4 -78.59 37.33 30.19
N SER A 5 -78.42 36.57 29.11
CA SER A 5 -77.15 36.43 28.37
C SER A 5 -77.44 36.56 26.88
N ILE A 6 -76.72 37.49 26.24
CA ILE A 6 -76.85 37.92 24.84
C ILE A 6 -75.96 37.02 23.98
N LEU A 7 -76.53 36.41 22.93
CA LEU A 7 -75.78 35.73 21.86
C LEU A 7 -75.51 36.74 20.74
N LEU A 8 -74.23 36.92 20.38
CA LEU A 8 -73.80 37.72 19.23
C LEU A 8 -73.09 36.81 18.22
N THR A 9 -73.63 36.77 17.01
CA THR A 9 -73.13 36.04 15.84
C THR A 9 -71.92 36.76 15.23
N LEU A 10 -70.85 36.05 14.88
CA LEU A 10 -69.77 36.55 14.02
C LEU A 10 -69.44 35.55 12.91
N ALA A 11 -69.36 36.08 11.68
CA ALA A 11 -69.17 35.37 10.43
C ALA A 11 -67.71 34.91 10.23
N LEU A 12 -67.53 33.73 9.62
CA LEU A 12 -66.24 33.21 9.15
C LEU A 12 -65.82 33.92 7.85
N SER A 13 -64.57 34.38 7.82
CA SER A 13 -63.85 34.78 6.60
C SER A 13 -62.77 33.75 6.29
N SER A 14 -62.78 33.20 5.08
CA SER A 14 -61.89 32.11 4.64
C SER A 14 -60.46 32.57 4.35
N VAL A 15 -59.53 31.70 4.74
CA VAL A 15 -58.07 31.80 4.60
C VAL A 15 -57.61 31.34 3.22
N ILE A 16 -56.66 32.04 2.60
CA ILE A 16 -55.80 31.51 1.52
C ILE A 16 -54.35 31.75 1.94
N ILE A 17 -53.65 30.69 2.36
CA ILE A 17 -52.20 30.68 2.57
C ILE A 17 -51.59 29.85 1.44
N LEU A 18 -50.84 30.50 0.55
CA LEU A 18 -50.01 29.86 -0.46
C LEU A 18 -48.81 29.20 0.24
N SER A 19 -48.81 27.87 0.33
CA SER A 19 -47.61 27.11 0.74
C SER A 19 -46.63 27.03 -0.43
N GLY A 20 -45.55 27.81 -0.35
CA GLY A 20 -44.36 27.60 -1.15
C GLY A 20 -43.67 26.31 -0.71
N CYS A 21 -43.54 25.35 -1.62
CA CYS A 21 -42.86 24.09 -1.38
C CYS A 21 -41.34 24.31 -1.50
N SER A 22 -40.65 24.57 -0.38
CA SER A 22 -39.19 24.44 -0.34
C SER A 22 -38.85 22.96 -0.23
N LYS A 23 -38.28 22.38 -1.30
CA LYS A 23 -37.63 21.08 -1.19
C LYS A 23 -36.45 21.23 -0.23
N SER A 24 -36.55 20.61 0.94
CA SER A 24 -35.41 20.36 1.80
C SER A 24 -34.38 19.57 0.99
N THR A 25 -33.25 20.18 0.65
CA THR A 25 -32.08 19.44 0.20
C THR A 25 -31.54 18.71 1.41
N GLU A 26 -32.00 17.49 1.59
CA GLU A 26 -31.35 16.52 2.46
C GLU A 26 -29.87 16.46 2.04
N PRO A 27 -28.91 16.59 2.98
CA PRO A 27 -27.51 16.43 2.64
C PRO A 27 -27.33 15.03 2.06
N GLN A 28 -27.11 14.96 0.75
CA GLN A 28 -26.73 13.72 0.09
C GLN A 28 -25.43 13.26 0.77
N ASN A 29 -25.43 12.05 1.34
CA ASN A 29 -24.18 11.44 1.77
C ASN A 29 -23.19 11.51 0.60
N PRO A 30 -21.91 11.89 0.85
CA PRO A 30 -20.93 11.92 -0.21
C PRO A 30 -20.88 10.54 -0.87
N LYS A 31 -20.92 10.55 -2.20
CA LYS A 31 -20.81 9.33 -2.99
C LYS A 31 -19.47 8.66 -2.68
N PRO A 32 -19.41 7.34 -2.47
CA PRO A 32 -18.13 6.66 -2.26
C PRO A 32 -17.25 6.78 -3.51
N ASP A 33 -15.93 6.71 -3.31
CA ASP A 33 -14.98 6.62 -4.41
C ASP A 33 -15.17 5.30 -5.19
N TYR A 34 -14.90 5.33 -6.49
CA TYR A 34 -15.01 4.14 -7.33
C TYR A 34 -13.94 3.09 -6.99
N PHE A 35 -12.71 3.57 -6.78
CA PHE A 35 -11.59 2.76 -6.30
C PHE A 35 -11.43 2.96 -4.80
N THR A 36 -11.05 1.89 -4.10
CA THR A 36 -10.85 1.95 -2.64
C THR A 36 -9.42 2.32 -2.28
N SER A 37 -9.24 3.14 -1.24
CA SER A 37 -7.92 3.65 -0.85
C SER A 37 -7.08 2.68 -0.03
N THR A 38 -7.67 1.70 0.65
CA THR A 38 -6.95 0.84 1.63
C THR A 38 -5.72 0.15 1.03
N GLY A 39 -5.84 -0.44 -0.16
CA GLY A 39 -4.75 -1.16 -0.81
C GLY A 39 -3.73 -0.29 -1.55
N ILE A 40 -4.00 1.01 -1.69
CA ILE A 40 -3.23 1.94 -2.52
C ILE A 40 -2.68 3.13 -1.75
N ALA A 41 -3.12 3.36 -0.51
CA ALA A 41 -2.51 4.36 0.37
C ALA A 41 -1.12 3.88 0.79
N TYR A 42 -0.07 4.63 0.44
CA TYR A 42 1.31 4.24 0.74
C TYR A 42 1.59 4.03 2.24
N PRO A 43 0.96 4.75 3.20
CA PRO A 43 1.24 4.52 4.63
C PRO A 43 0.81 3.14 5.14
N ASN A 44 -0.04 2.43 4.37
CA ASN A 44 -0.44 1.06 4.72
C ASN A 44 0.59 0.00 4.29
N TRP A 45 1.66 0.42 3.62
CA TRP A 45 2.72 -0.46 3.13
C TRP A 45 4.00 -0.23 3.92
N HIS A 46 4.67 -1.33 4.23
CA HIS A 46 5.91 -1.38 4.98
C HIS A 46 6.99 -2.06 4.16
N ASP A 47 8.24 -1.86 4.57
CA ASP A 47 9.36 -2.62 4.06
C ASP A 47 9.19 -4.13 4.36
N THR A 48 9.95 -4.96 3.67
CA THR A 48 9.86 -6.43 3.80
C THR A 48 11.23 -7.08 3.90
N GLY A 49 11.29 -8.17 4.66
CA GLY A 49 12.41 -9.09 4.66
C GLY A 49 12.53 -9.86 3.35
N SER A 50 13.66 -10.56 3.19
CA SER A 50 13.95 -11.33 1.98
C SER A 50 12.80 -12.27 1.59
N PRO A 51 12.31 -12.23 0.34
CA PRO A 51 11.36 -13.21 -0.16
C PRO A 51 11.86 -14.65 -0.03
N GLU A 52 10.96 -15.59 0.25
CA GLU A 52 11.33 -17.01 0.29
C GLU A 52 11.61 -17.55 -1.12
N GLY A 53 12.56 -18.49 -1.21
CA GLY A 53 12.92 -19.16 -2.47
C GLY A 53 13.94 -18.42 -3.35
N ILE A 54 14.27 -17.16 -3.08
CA ILE A 54 15.42 -16.50 -3.74
C ILE A 54 16.72 -16.93 -3.05
N MET A 55 17.77 -17.13 -3.86
CA MET A 55 19.12 -17.51 -3.41
C MET A 55 19.09 -18.53 -2.26
N PRO A 56 18.48 -19.72 -2.46
CA PRO A 56 18.22 -20.68 -1.39
C PRO A 56 19.49 -21.19 -0.68
N GLU A 57 20.65 -21.01 -1.30
CA GLU A 57 21.97 -21.32 -0.75
C GLU A 57 22.47 -20.31 0.28
N LEU A 58 21.87 -19.11 0.36
CA LEU A 58 22.30 -18.03 1.26
C LEU A 58 21.45 -17.96 2.54
N SER A 59 22.09 -17.57 3.64
CA SER A 59 21.38 -17.22 4.88
C SER A 59 20.55 -15.93 4.68
N LEU A 60 19.53 -15.71 5.50
CA LEU A 60 18.70 -14.50 5.44
C LEU A 60 19.55 -13.22 5.53
N VAL A 61 20.50 -13.17 6.46
CA VAL A 61 21.47 -12.06 6.59
C VAL A 61 22.24 -11.84 5.28
N LYS A 62 22.74 -12.91 4.65
CA LYS A 62 23.52 -12.77 3.41
C LYS A 62 22.67 -12.39 2.20
N LYS A 63 21.37 -12.68 2.22
CA LYS A 63 20.43 -12.19 1.18
C LYS A 63 20.26 -10.67 1.24
N MET A 64 20.44 -10.04 2.41
CA MET A 64 20.33 -8.58 2.54
C MET A 64 21.37 -7.82 1.73
N ASP A 65 22.55 -8.41 1.47
CA ASP A 65 23.56 -7.81 0.57
C ASP A 65 23.02 -7.52 -0.84
N PHE A 66 22.02 -8.29 -1.27
CA PHE A 66 21.36 -8.16 -2.57
C PHE A 66 20.04 -7.38 -2.49
N LYS A 67 19.67 -6.84 -1.33
CA LYS A 67 18.48 -5.99 -1.22
C LYS A 67 18.76 -4.67 -1.93
N ALA A 68 17.99 -4.42 -2.95
CA ALA A 68 18.02 -3.20 -3.75
C ALA A 68 16.81 -2.32 -3.43
N ARG A 69 16.84 -1.08 -3.90
CA ARG A 69 15.87 -0.06 -3.51
C ARG A 69 14.50 -0.36 -4.14
N THR A 70 13.51 -0.50 -3.28
CA THR A 70 12.09 -0.32 -3.64
C THR A 70 11.58 0.92 -2.91
N TYR A 71 10.89 1.79 -3.63
CA TYR A 71 10.21 2.95 -3.06
C TYR A 71 8.80 3.07 -3.64
N TYR A 72 7.89 3.56 -2.82
CA TYR A 72 6.46 3.58 -3.11
C TYR A 72 5.80 4.81 -2.48
N TYR A 73 4.89 5.43 -3.22
CA TYR A 73 4.34 6.74 -2.83
C TYR A 73 2.99 6.98 -3.49
N ASN A 74 2.26 7.96 -2.95
CA ASN A 74 1.13 8.55 -3.64
C ASN A 74 1.53 9.96 -4.10
N ILE A 75 1.22 10.31 -5.35
CA ILE A 75 1.33 11.69 -5.83
C ILE A 75 0.12 12.47 -5.28
N LEU A 76 0.36 13.58 -4.59
CA LEU A 76 -0.67 14.38 -3.94
C LEU A 76 -0.59 15.86 -4.35
N PRO A 77 -1.67 16.47 -4.89
CA PRO A 77 -2.90 15.80 -5.32
C PRO A 77 -2.63 14.82 -6.47
N SER A 78 -3.46 13.77 -6.59
CA SER A 78 -3.28 12.76 -7.65
C SER A 78 -3.35 13.39 -9.05
N ASP A 79 -2.51 12.89 -9.94
CA ASP A 79 -2.41 13.23 -11.35
C ASP A 79 -3.28 12.32 -12.25
N VAL A 80 -4.04 11.40 -11.65
CA VAL A 80 -4.86 10.41 -12.38
C VAL A 80 -6.35 10.68 -12.17
N LEU A 81 -7.09 10.77 -13.29
CA LEU A 81 -8.54 10.93 -13.29
C LEU A 81 -9.25 9.62 -13.62
N LEU A 82 -10.44 9.42 -13.06
CA LEU A 82 -11.24 8.18 -13.27
C LEU A 82 -11.46 7.85 -14.76
N ASN A 83 -11.75 8.86 -15.59
CA ASN A 83 -11.99 8.71 -17.03
C ASN A 83 -10.74 8.39 -17.85
N THR A 84 -9.54 8.49 -17.25
CA THR A 84 -8.26 8.09 -17.84
C THR A 84 -7.91 6.62 -17.56
N ILE A 85 -8.60 6.00 -16.60
CA ILE A 85 -8.49 4.58 -16.27
C ILE A 85 -9.56 3.78 -17.01
N LEU A 86 -10.83 4.15 -16.85
CA LEU A 86 -11.97 3.34 -17.32
C LEU A 86 -12.36 3.64 -18.76
N ASN A 87 -12.79 2.61 -19.50
CA ASN A 87 -13.38 2.80 -20.82
C ASN A 87 -14.72 3.53 -20.76
N GLN A 88 -15.55 3.14 -19.79
CA GLN A 88 -16.86 3.72 -19.52
C GLN A 88 -16.91 4.18 -18.06
N VAL A 89 -17.20 5.47 -17.87
CA VAL A 89 -17.42 6.02 -16.53
C VAL A 89 -18.76 5.49 -16.01
N PRO A 90 -18.81 4.88 -14.81
CA PRO A 90 -20.04 4.35 -14.24
C PRO A 90 -21.03 5.46 -13.87
N ASP A 91 -22.31 5.10 -13.81
CA ASP A 91 -23.37 6.05 -13.50
C ASP A 91 -23.13 6.80 -12.18
N GLY A 92 -23.43 8.10 -12.23
CA GLY A 92 -23.27 9.05 -11.14
C GLY A 92 -21.84 9.50 -10.87
N TYR A 93 -20.83 9.07 -11.63
CA TYR A 93 -19.49 9.67 -11.60
C TYR A 93 -19.37 10.62 -12.79
N SER A 94 -18.66 11.73 -12.61
CA SER A 94 -18.35 12.67 -13.69
C SER A 94 -17.23 12.14 -14.59
N GLY A 95 -16.31 11.36 -14.02
CA GLY A 95 -15.10 10.88 -14.67
C GLY A 95 -13.88 11.75 -14.40
N ASP A 96 -14.07 12.99 -13.95
CA ASP A 96 -12.99 13.93 -13.64
C ASP A 96 -12.59 13.89 -12.15
N GLU A 97 -13.04 12.88 -11.40
CA GLU A 97 -12.59 12.64 -10.03
C GLU A 97 -11.13 12.17 -10.00
N ASN A 98 -10.35 12.74 -9.07
CA ASN A 98 -9.00 12.26 -8.76
C ASN A 98 -9.07 10.85 -8.17
N VAL A 99 -8.29 9.94 -8.72
CA VAL A 99 -8.10 8.59 -8.21
C VAL A 99 -6.75 8.52 -7.52
N LEU A 100 -6.72 8.20 -6.23
CA LEU A 100 -5.44 7.95 -5.53
C LEU A 100 -4.73 6.78 -6.23
N VAL A 101 -3.42 6.87 -6.42
CA VAL A 101 -2.63 5.85 -7.10
C VAL A 101 -1.37 5.56 -6.31
N LEU A 102 -1.09 4.28 -6.07
CA LEU A 102 0.18 3.82 -5.52
C LEU A 102 1.18 3.67 -6.66
N ASP A 103 2.18 4.54 -6.68
CA ASP A 103 3.36 4.40 -7.54
C ASP A 103 4.36 3.51 -6.80
N VAL A 104 4.89 2.48 -7.48
CA VAL A 104 5.91 1.56 -6.94
C VAL A 104 7.06 1.47 -7.93
N VAL A 105 8.26 1.70 -7.44
CA VAL A 105 9.50 1.63 -8.21
C VAL A 105 10.46 0.66 -7.56
N TYR A 106 11.02 -0.23 -8.36
CA TYR A 106 12.12 -1.11 -7.97
C TYR A 106 13.33 -0.81 -8.84
N ASP A 107 14.46 -0.45 -8.23
CA ASP A 107 15.71 -0.20 -8.93
C ASP A 107 16.83 -1.14 -8.44
N PRO A 108 17.24 -2.14 -9.25
CA PRO A 108 18.24 -3.12 -8.82
C PRO A 108 19.67 -2.55 -8.71
N SER A 109 19.90 -1.31 -9.16
CA SER A 109 21.20 -0.64 -9.11
C SER A 109 21.42 0.23 -7.88
N LEU A 110 20.36 0.47 -7.10
CA LEU A 110 20.40 1.27 -5.89
C LEU A 110 20.33 0.39 -4.64
N LYS A 111 21.13 0.72 -3.63
CA LYS A 111 21.13 0.05 -2.32
C LYS A 111 19.77 0.18 -1.64
N GLY A 112 19.21 -0.94 -1.17
CA GLY A 112 18.01 -0.97 -0.35
C GLY A 112 18.29 -0.60 1.11
N THR A 113 17.21 -0.46 1.90
CA THR A 113 17.24 -0.26 3.35
C THR A 113 17.87 -1.45 4.07
N TYR A 114 18.58 -1.19 5.16
CA TYR A 114 19.27 -2.16 6.02
C TYR A 114 20.28 -3.07 5.30
N ASN A 115 20.79 -2.63 4.14
CA ASN A 115 21.84 -3.32 3.39
C ASN A 115 23.21 -2.67 3.65
N TYR A 116 23.87 -3.04 4.75
CA TYR A 116 25.18 -2.47 5.12
C TYR A 116 26.34 -2.91 4.22
N THR A 117 26.19 -4.03 3.49
CA THR A 117 27.26 -4.62 2.65
C THR A 117 26.75 -4.93 1.24
N PRO A 118 26.37 -3.89 0.46
CA PRO A 118 25.70 -4.10 -0.81
C PRO A 118 26.56 -4.81 -1.85
N ASP A 119 26.02 -5.89 -2.40
CA ASP A 119 26.50 -6.58 -3.60
C ASP A 119 25.46 -6.44 -4.72
N LEU A 120 25.48 -5.29 -5.38
CA LEU A 120 24.60 -4.97 -6.52
C LEU A 120 25.30 -5.18 -7.87
N SER A 121 26.45 -5.86 -7.87
CA SER A 121 27.27 -6.06 -9.06
C SER A 121 26.58 -6.90 -10.14
N ASP A 122 25.68 -7.78 -9.72
CA ASP A 122 24.77 -8.54 -10.57
C ASP A 122 23.30 -8.17 -10.24
N PRO A 123 22.73 -7.19 -10.96
CA PRO A 123 21.34 -6.75 -10.78
C PRO A 123 20.30 -7.87 -10.81
N THR A 124 20.57 -8.99 -11.49
CA THR A 124 19.60 -10.10 -11.56
C THR A 124 19.51 -10.92 -10.29
N LYS A 125 20.47 -10.80 -9.39
CA LYS A 125 20.40 -11.38 -8.04
C LYS A 125 19.72 -10.45 -7.04
N CYS A 126 19.66 -9.16 -7.37
CA CYS A 126 19.05 -8.19 -6.50
C CYS A 126 17.56 -8.49 -6.30
N TRP A 127 17.02 -8.04 -5.18
CA TRP A 127 15.59 -8.14 -4.88
C TRP A 127 15.11 -6.90 -4.14
N GLY A 128 13.81 -6.65 -4.16
CA GLY A 128 13.18 -5.56 -3.42
C GLY A 128 11.68 -5.79 -3.33
N GLY A 129 11.02 -5.17 -2.36
CA GLY A 129 9.61 -5.39 -2.15
C GLY A 129 9.02 -4.50 -1.06
N LEU A 130 7.75 -4.73 -0.80
CA LEU A 130 6.93 -4.04 0.19
C LEU A 130 5.80 -4.99 0.60
N GLN A 131 5.28 -4.82 1.81
CA GLN A 131 4.21 -5.66 2.32
C GLN A 131 3.19 -4.86 3.13
N ARG A 132 1.97 -5.37 3.21
CA ARG A 132 0.91 -4.78 4.01
C ARG A 132 0.06 -5.84 4.67
N LEU A 133 -0.58 -5.47 5.78
CA LEU A 133 -1.71 -6.22 6.30
C LEU A 133 -2.90 -6.09 5.34
N VAL A 134 -3.60 -7.20 5.09
CA VAL A 134 -4.88 -7.21 4.38
C VAL A 134 -5.97 -6.79 5.35
N GLY A 135 -6.70 -5.73 5.01
CA GLY A 135 -7.71 -5.15 5.89
C GLY A 135 -8.89 -6.09 6.12
N GLU A 136 -9.53 -6.00 7.29
CA GLU A 136 -10.72 -6.80 7.61
C GLU A 136 -11.87 -6.57 6.61
N ASP A 137 -11.92 -5.39 5.98
CA ASP A 137 -12.91 -5.07 4.97
C ASP A 137 -12.71 -5.83 3.64
N GLU A 138 -11.50 -6.32 3.39
CA GLU A 138 -11.13 -7.18 2.27
C GLU A 138 -11.36 -8.67 2.58
N LEU A 139 -11.36 -9.06 3.86
CA LEU A 139 -11.54 -10.44 4.33
C LEU A 139 -13.01 -10.83 4.52
N LYS A 140 -13.86 -10.48 3.54
CA LYS A 140 -15.31 -10.74 3.57
C LYS A 140 -15.70 -11.77 2.53
N GLY A 141 -16.52 -12.75 2.91
CA GLY A 141 -17.03 -13.78 2.01
C GLY A 141 -16.35 -15.15 2.16
N ASP A 142 -16.55 -16.02 1.18
CA ASP A 142 -15.95 -17.36 1.17
C ASP A 142 -14.47 -17.26 0.77
N VAL A 143 -13.58 -17.76 1.63
CA VAL A 143 -12.14 -17.79 1.36
C VAL A 143 -11.80 -18.49 0.04
N ASN A 144 -12.60 -19.49 -0.37
CA ASN A 144 -12.39 -20.20 -1.63
C ASN A 144 -12.77 -19.38 -2.88
N SER A 145 -13.55 -18.31 -2.72
CA SER A 145 -13.94 -17.40 -3.80
C SER A 145 -13.06 -16.16 -3.87
N TYR A 146 -12.07 -16.03 -2.99
CA TYR A 146 -11.18 -14.88 -2.98
C TYR A 146 -10.41 -14.74 -4.29
N GLN A 147 -10.20 -13.48 -4.68
CA GLN A 147 -9.38 -13.10 -5.82
C GLN A 147 -8.53 -11.89 -5.45
N VAL A 148 -7.27 -11.90 -5.87
CA VAL A 148 -6.44 -10.69 -5.87
C VAL A 148 -6.86 -9.84 -7.06
N GLN A 149 -7.46 -8.68 -6.79
CA GLN A 149 -7.79 -7.70 -7.81
C GLN A 149 -6.71 -6.63 -7.90
N VAL A 150 -6.26 -6.36 -9.13
CA VAL A 150 -5.24 -5.36 -9.42
C VAL A 150 -5.68 -4.51 -10.61
N TRP A 151 -5.83 -3.21 -10.42
CA TRP A 151 -5.80 -2.25 -11.52
C TRP A 151 -4.40 -1.66 -11.60
N MET A 152 -3.62 -2.08 -12.59
CA MET A 152 -2.23 -1.67 -12.73
C MET A 152 -1.96 -0.95 -14.05
N ASN A 153 -0.92 -0.13 -14.06
CA ASN A 153 -0.31 0.46 -15.24
C ASN A 153 1.19 0.23 -15.18
N VAL A 154 1.75 -0.42 -16.21
CA VAL A 154 3.18 -0.69 -16.32
C VAL A 154 3.84 0.49 -17.05
N GLN A 155 4.50 1.37 -16.29
CA GLN A 155 5.20 2.54 -16.85
C GLN A 155 6.57 2.16 -17.42
N GLN A 156 7.26 1.23 -16.75
CA GLN A 156 8.56 0.74 -17.15
C GLN A 156 8.76 -0.69 -16.65
N ALA A 157 9.15 -1.61 -17.53
CA ALA A 157 9.56 -2.96 -17.14
C ALA A 157 10.50 -3.56 -18.20
N PRO A 158 11.67 -4.11 -17.83
CA PRO A 158 12.51 -4.82 -18.77
C PRO A 158 11.87 -6.16 -19.19
N LYS A 159 12.35 -6.73 -20.30
CA LYS A 159 11.91 -8.04 -20.77
C LYS A 159 12.09 -9.11 -19.69
N GLY A 160 11.09 -9.97 -19.51
CA GLY A 160 11.08 -11.03 -18.50
C GLY A 160 10.79 -10.55 -17.07
N ALA A 161 10.55 -9.25 -16.86
CA ALA A 161 10.18 -8.72 -15.55
C ALA A 161 8.86 -9.32 -15.07
N LYS A 162 8.79 -9.60 -13.77
CA LYS A 162 7.62 -10.11 -13.10
C LYS A 162 7.35 -9.32 -11.84
N LEU A 163 6.08 -9.11 -11.54
CA LEU A 163 5.61 -8.80 -10.20
C LEU A 163 5.24 -10.11 -9.52
N TYR A 164 5.85 -10.37 -8.37
CA TYR A 164 5.44 -11.46 -7.50
C TYR A 164 4.51 -10.92 -6.41
N ILE A 165 3.45 -11.68 -6.13
CA ILE A 165 2.52 -11.38 -5.04
C ILE A 165 2.50 -12.59 -4.11
N ASP A 166 2.87 -12.40 -2.85
CA ASP A 166 2.73 -13.40 -1.81
C ASP A 166 1.50 -13.04 -0.95
N LEU A 167 0.66 -14.03 -0.64
CA LEU A 167 -0.56 -13.84 0.15
C LEU A 167 -0.71 -14.93 1.20
N GLY A 168 -0.70 -14.55 2.48
CA GLY A 168 -0.83 -15.48 3.61
C GLY A 168 -0.07 -14.98 4.83
N ARG A 169 0.51 -15.90 5.61
CA ARG A 169 1.42 -15.55 6.71
C ARG A 169 2.81 -15.30 6.13
N ILE A 170 3.35 -14.11 6.36
CA ILE A 170 4.66 -13.69 5.87
C ILE A 170 5.45 -13.18 7.07
N SER A 171 6.75 -13.48 7.11
CA SER A 171 7.63 -12.98 8.15
C SER A 171 7.67 -11.44 8.16
N GLU A 172 7.54 -10.86 9.34
CA GLU A 172 7.65 -9.42 9.55
C GLU A 172 9.08 -8.98 9.88
N ASP A 173 9.98 -9.94 10.13
CA ASP A 173 11.45 -9.75 10.33
C ASP A 173 12.07 -9.17 9.04
N VAL A 174 12.16 -7.83 8.97
CA VAL A 174 12.77 -7.06 7.88
C VAL A 174 14.29 -7.12 8.03
N ILE A 175 14.80 -6.83 9.22
CA ILE A 175 16.19 -7.01 9.60
C ILE A 175 16.32 -8.42 10.16
N PRO A 176 17.03 -9.35 9.50
CA PRO A 176 16.99 -10.78 9.85
C PRO A 176 17.82 -11.12 11.11
N ASN A 177 17.43 -10.55 12.25
CA ASN A 177 18.07 -10.67 13.56
C ASN A 177 17.20 -11.45 14.56
N TYR A 178 15.95 -11.77 14.21
CA TYR A 178 14.98 -12.52 15.02
C TYR A 178 14.48 -11.80 16.28
N VAL A 179 14.62 -10.48 16.34
CA VAL A 179 14.24 -9.62 17.45
C VAL A 179 13.26 -8.59 16.90
N LEU A 180 12.15 -8.37 17.61
CA LEU A 180 11.20 -7.33 17.21
C LEU A 180 11.90 -5.98 17.21
N SER A 181 12.02 -5.38 16.03
CA SER A 181 12.59 -4.06 15.85
C SER A 181 11.49 -3.00 15.87
N THR A 182 11.65 -1.98 16.70
CA THR A 182 10.71 -0.87 16.82
C THR A 182 11.39 0.39 17.34
N GLU A 183 10.94 1.54 16.87
CA GLU A 183 11.34 2.85 17.39
C GLU A 183 10.67 3.16 18.74
N ASP A 184 9.49 2.61 19.02
CA ASP A 184 8.75 2.84 20.27
C ASP A 184 9.41 2.11 21.44
N LYS A 185 10.32 2.77 22.16
CA LYS A 185 11.07 2.11 23.24
C LYS A 185 10.26 1.94 24.51
N ASN A 186 9.19 2.72 24.69
CA ASN A 186 8.42 2.76 25.93
C ASN A 186 7.01 2.16 25.80
N GLY A 187 6.56 1.84 24.58
CA GLY A 187 5.30 1.18 24.27
C GLY A 187 4.09 2.11 24.34
N ASN A 188 4.26 3.42 24.14
CA ASN A 188 3.17 4.40 24.20
C ASN A 188 2.58 4.76 22.83
N LEU A 189 3.06 4.13 21.75
CA LEU A 189 2.67 4.37 20.36
C LEU A 189 2.96 5.78 19.86
N LEU A 190 3.90 6.48 20.48
CA LEU A 190 4.33 7.82 20.10
C LEU A 190 5.85 7.84 19.91
N LEU A 191 6.29 8.52 18.87
CA LEU A 191 7.71 8.74 18.65
C LEU A 191 8.24 9.84 19.57
N GLU A 192 9.13 9.47 20.49
CA GLU A 192 9.79 10.38 21.42
C GLU A 192 11.09 10.98 20.85
N PRO A 193 11.61 12.08 21.43
CA PRO A 193 12.87 12.67 20.99
C PRO A 193 14.03 11.66 21.04
N GLY A 194 14.62 11.40 19.87
CA GLY A 194 15.75 10.47 19.71
C GLY A 194 15.35 9.03 19.40
N GLU A 195 14.06 8.73 19.20
CA GLU A 195 13.60 7.41 18.76
C GLU A 195 13.53 7.27 17.24
N ASP A 196 13.41 8.39 16.51
CA ASP A 196 13.38 8.49 15.03
C ASP A 196 14.76 8.11 14.45
N THR A 197 15.05 6.82 14.44
CA THR A 197 16.37 6.19 14.20
C THR A 197 16.25 4.92 13.36
N GLY A 198 15.10 4.74 12.71
CA GLY A 198 14.82 3.57 11.89
C GLY A 198 14.60 2.28 12.68
N LEU A 199 14.37 1.19 11.95
CA LEU A 199 14.16 -0.13 12.55
C LEU A 199 15.46 -0.68 13.14
N ASP A 200 16.63 -0.27 12.67
CA ASP A 200 17.89 -0.73 13.26
C ASP A 200 18.17 -0.08 14.64
N GLY A 201 17.48 1.02 14.95
CA GLY A 201 17.58 1.76 16.20
C GLY A 201 18.90 2.49 16.37
N LEU A 202 19.59 2.81 15.27
CA LEU A 202 20.87 3.50 15.23
C LEU A 202 20.72 4.76 14.38
N ALA A 203 20.99 5.94 14.94
CA ALA A 203 21.17 7.11 14.09
C ALA A 203 22.42 6.93 13.21
N ASP A 204 22.42 7.50 12.00
CA ASP A 204 23.53 7.49 11.03
C ASP A 204 24.94 7.37 11.64
N GLN A 205 25.29 8.25 12.60
CA GLN A 205 26.64 8.34 13.20
C GLN A 205 27.05 7.11 14.00
N GLN A 206 26.09 6.29 14.42
CA GLN A 206 26.24 5.09 15.22
C GLN A 206 26.22 3.82 14.36
N GLU A 207 25.80 3.95 13.10
CA GLU A 207 25.69 2.82 12.20
C GLU A 207 27.06 2.24 11.81
N PRO A 208 27.14 0.91 11.60
CA PRO A 208 28.32 0.28 11.04
C PRO A 208 28.72 0.92 9.70
N PHE A 209 30.03 1.14 9.50
CA PHE A 209 30.58 1.73 8.28
C PHE A 209 30.22 3.19 8.02
N TYR A 210 29.73 3.92 9.03
CA TYR A 210 29.49 5.36 8.92
C TYR A 210 30.74 6.14 8.50
N ASN A 211 30.55 7.01 7.51
CA ASN A 211 31.51 8.03 7.15
C ASN A 211 30.76 9.25 6.60
N ALA A 212 30.87 10.38 7.29
CA ALA A 212 30.18 11.63 6.96
C ALA A 212 30.37 12.11 5.50
N LEU A 213 31.42 11.67 4.78
CA LEU A 213 31.69 12.07 3.40
C LEU A 213 31.39 10.98 2.38
N THR A 214 31.72 9.72 2.69
CA THR A 214 31.67 8.63 1.70
C THR A 214 30.53 7.65 1.91
N ASN A 215 29.94 7.61 3.10
CA ASN A 215 28.83 6.74 3.46
C ASN A 215 28.05 7.36 4.64
N PRO A 216 27.35 8.49 4.41
CA PRO A 216 26.66 9.21 5.47
C PRO A 216 25.40 8.49 5.96
N ASP A 217 24.86 7.56 5.18
CA ASP A 217 23.65 6.76 5.45
C ASP A 217 23.94 5.25 5.22
N PRO A 218 24.72 4.59 6.10
CA PRO A 218 25.09 3.18 5.95
C PRO A 218 23.92 2.18 5.88
N SER A 219 22.85 2.34 6.65
CA SER A 219 21.65 1.49 6.59
C SER A 219 20.84 1.80 5.34
N GLY A 220 20.88 3.03 4.82
CA GLY A 220 20.08 3.43 3.68
C GLY A 220 18.63 3.74 4.06
N ASP A 221 18.33 4.02 5.32
CA ASP A 221 16.97 4.21 5.84
C ASP A 221 16.59 5.67 6.11
N ASN A 222 17.45 6.63 5.79
CA ASN A 222 17.11 8.05 5.90
C ASN A 222 15.89 8.44 5.03
N TYR A 223 14.95 9.16 5.63
CA TYR A 223 13.83 9.79 4.93
C TYR A 223 14.24 11.11 4.29
N SER A 224 13.85 11.31 3.02
CA SER A 224 14.00 12.60 2.36
C SER A 224 12.96 12.81 1.27
N TYR A 225 12.20 13.91 1.39
CA TYR A 225 11.30 14.37 0.37
C TYR A 225 11.05 15.87 0.48
N SER A 226 10.95 16.53 -0.68
CA SER A 226 10.56 17.94 -0.80
C SER A 226 9.23 18.03 -1.56
N PRO A 227 8.22 18.75 -1.04
CA PRO A 227 6.93 18.87 -1.74
C PRO A 227 7.08 19.36 -3.19
N GLY A 228 6.51 18.61 -4.13
CA GLY A 228 6.59 18.88 -5.57
C GLY A 228 7.85 18.35 -6.26
N SER A 229 8.75 17.68 -5.52
CA SER A 229 9.87 16.94 -6.11
C SER A 229 9.37 15.73 -6.90
N ALA A 230 10.09 15.37 -7.96
CA ALA A 230 9.92 14.10 -8.66
C ALA A 230 10.79 12.97 -8.07
N ASP A 231 11.65 13.30 -7.10
CA ASP A 231 12.51 12.34 -6.41
C ASP A 231 11.82 11.82 -5.15
N TYR A 232 11.45 10.54 -5.20
CA TYR A 232 10.83 9.78 -4.12
C TYR A 232 11.75 8.64 -3.63
N THR A 233 13.02 8.64 -4.04
CA THR A 233 13.95 7.51 -3.79
C THR A 233 14.11 7.19 -2.30
N HIS A 234 13.96 8.20 -1.44
CA HIS A 234 14.06 8.12 0.02
C HIS A 234 12.73 8.43 0.73
N PHE A 235 11.60 8.30 0.02
CA PHE A 235 10.27 8.64 0.55
C PHE A 235 9.80 7.67 1.64
N ASN A 236 10.33 6.44 1.64
CA ASN A 236 9.99 5.38 2.61
C ASN A 236 11.13 5.13 3.61
N GLY A 237 12.02 6.10 3.81
CA GLY A 237 13.00 6.02 4.89
C GLY A 237 12.32 5.98 6.26
N ASN A 238 12.94 5.28 7.21
CA ASN A 238 12.50 5.18 8.58
C ASN A 238 13.23 6.19 9.50
N GLU A 239 14.51 6.49 9.31
CA GLU A 239 15.18 7.55 10.08
C GLU A 239 14.75 8.94 9.58
N ASN A 240 14.47 9.86 10.51
CA ASN A 240 14.04 11.25 10.28
C ASN A 240 12.68 11.38 9.57
N ASN A 241 11.85 10.34 9.60
CA ASN A 241 10.60 10.31 8.84
C ASN A 241 9.44 11.03 9.54
N ALA A 242 9.60 11.39 10.83
CA ALA A 242 8.67 12.24 11.56
C ALA A 242 8.64 13.69 11.04
N LEU A 243 9.59 14.05 10.18
CA LEU A 243 9.56 15.29 9.39
C LEU A 243 8.50 15.27 8.29
N SER A 244 8.02 14.08 7.90
CA SER A 244 6.93 13.95 6.95
C SER A 244 5.63 14.51 7.57
N SER A 245 4.89 15.29 6.80
CA SER A 245 3.58 15.79 7.23
C SER A 245 2.49 14.72 7.25
N GLU A 246 2.80 13.50 6.81
CA GLU A 246 1.82 12.46 6.48
C GLU A 246 1.92 11.20 7.34
N ASN A 247 3.11 10.75 7.73
CA ASN A 247 3.25 9.61 8.65
C ASN A 247 3.00 10.01 10.12
N GLY A 248 2.93 11.31 10.41
CA GLY A 248 2.82 11.80 11.78
C GLY A 248 4.02 11.37 12.63
N LYS A 249 3.91 11.53 13.95
CA LYS A 249 4.93 11.04 14.91
C LYS A 249 4.63 9.60 15.32
N VAL A 250 4.40 8.74 14.35
CA VAL A 250 4.12 7.32 14.57
C VAL A 250 5.44 6.56 14.50
N PRO A 251 5.80 5.78 15.53
CA PRO A 251 7.03 5.00 15.52
C PRO A 251 6.94 3.83 14.53
N GLU A 252 8.04 3.55 13.84
CA GLU A 252 8.16 2.41 12.95
C GLU A 252 8.36 1.10 13.75
N THR A 253 7.83 0.00 13.21
CA THR A 253 7.92 -1.32 13.85
C THR A 253 7.84 -2.46 12.83
N GLU A 254 8.51 -3.57 13.15
CA GLU A 254 8.33 -4.86 12.47
C GLU A 254 7.06 -5.59 12.93
N ASP A 255 6.26 -5.05 13.86
CA ASP A 255 4.96 -5.60 14.27
C ASP A 255 3.83 -5.06 13.38
N ILE A 256 3.61 -5.68 12.22
CA ILE A 256 2.73 -5.14 11.17
C ILE A 256 1.25 -5.24 11.57
N ASP A 257 0.88 -6.29 12.30
CA ASP A 257 -0.49 -6.49 12.78
C ASP A 257 -0.76 -5.89 14.19
N ASN A 258 0.25 -5.27 14.81
CA ASN A 258 0.21 -4.63 16.13
C ASN A 258 -0.21 -5.59 17.25
N ASN A 259 0.23 -6.86 17.18
CA ASN A 259 -0.07 -7.88 18.19
C ASN A 259 0.96 -7.94 19.33
N GLY A 260 2.01 -7.12 19.27
CA GLY A 260 3.10 -7.02 20.23
C GLY A 260 4.20 -8.08 20.07
N ASN A 261 4.20 -8.85 18.98
CA ASN A 261 5.18 -9.91 18.73
C ASN A 261 5.73 -9.82 17.31
N LEU A 262 6.97 -10.27 17.13
CA LEU A 262 7.55 -10.49 15.81
C LEU A 262 7.05 -11.82 15.21
N ASP A 263 6.19 -11.77 14.20
CA ASP A 263 5.75 -12.95 13.48
C ASP A 263 6.75 -13.38 12.39
N ARG A 264 7.39 -14.54 12.57
CA ARG A 264 8.48 -15.03 11.69
C ARG A 264 8.09 -16.18 10.77
N ARG A 265 6.85 -16.65 10.85
CA ARG A 265 6.42 -17.87 10.14
C ARG A 265 5.96 -17.55 8.74
N ASN A 266 6.61 -18.17 7.76
CA ASN A 266 6.18 -18.13 6.36
C ASN A 266 5.21 -19.27 6.04
N GLY A 267 4.04 -18.91 5.49
CA GLY A 267 2.97 -19.81 5.09
C GLY A 267 2.03 -19.09 4.12
N PHE A 268 2.37 -19.05 2.83
CA PHE A 268 1.68 -18.23 1.85
C PHE A 268 1.59 -18.86 0.46
N PHE A 269 0.61 -18.37 -0.31
CA PHE A 269 0.47 -18.62 -1.75
C PHE A 269 1.23 -17.57 -2.54
N ARG A 270 1.96 -17.97 -3.58
CA ARG A 270 2.69 -17.07 -4.47
C ARG A 270 2.02 -17.01 -5.83
N TYR A 271 1.88 -15.80 -6.36
CA TYR A 271 1.37 -15.51 -7.70
C TYR A 271 2.43 -14.73 -8.48
N GLU A 272 2.34 -14.83 -9.81
CA GLU A 272 3.27 -14.17 -10.73
C GLU A 272 2.49 -13.45 -11.82
N ILE A 273 2.82 -12.18 -12.03
CA ILE A 273 2.29 -11.36 -13.12
C ILE A 273 3.46 -10.95 -14.02
N PRO A 274 3.54 -11.46 -15.27
CA PRO A 274 4.51 -10.98 -16.25
C PRO A 274 4.23 -9.52 -16.62
N LEU A 275 5.23 -8.65 -16.47
CA LEU A 275 5.07 -7.20 -16.67
C LEU A 275 5.42 -6.73 -18.08
N ASP A 276 6.29 -7.47 -18.79
CA ASP A 276 6.71 -7.14 -20.15
C ASP A 276 5.67 -7.47 -21.21
N SER A 277 4.75 -8.41 -20.91
CA SER A 277 3.62 -8.74 -21.77
C SER A 277 2.42 -9.17 -20.93
N LEU A 278 1.71 -8.19 -20.36
CA LEU A 278 0.41 -8.43 -19.73
C LEU A 278 -0.54 -9.17 -20.69
N ASP A 279 -0.41 -8.92 -22.00
CA ASP A 279 -1.21 -9.55 -23.06
C ASP A 279 -0.88 -11.02 -23.36
N ALA A 280 0.26 -11.53 -22.89
CA ALA A 280 0.65 -12.91 -23.10
C ALA A 280 -0.15 -13.89 -22.22
N ASP A 281 -0.57 -13.45 -21.02
CA ASP A 281 -1.40 -14.25 -20.12
C ASP A 281 -2.78 -13.61 -19.89
N LYS A 282 -3.64 -13.76 -20.90
CA LYS A 282 -5.01 -13.21 -20.90
C LYS A 282 -5.95 -13.87 -19.88
N ARG A 283 -5.51 -14.91 -19.16
CA ARG A 283 -6.40 -15.73 -18.32
C ARG A 283 -7.04 -14.96 -17.17
N PHE A 284 -6.34 -13.94 -16.65
CA PHE A 284 -6.78 -13.15 -15.50
C PHE A 284 -7.14 -11.71 -15.84
N ILE A 285 -6.98 -11.29 -17.11
CA ILE A 285 -7.38 -9.95 -17.55
C ILE A 285 -8.90 -9.89 -17.62
N VAL A 286 -9.47 -9.01 -16.80
CA VAL A 286 -10.90 -8.70 -16.80
C VAL A 286 -11.20 -7.60 -17.82
N GLU A 287 -10.38 -6.55 -17.82
CA GLU A 287 -10.58 -5.37 -18.66
C GLU A 287 -9.23 -4.73 -19.00
N LYS A 288 -9.13 -4.22 -20.22
CA LYS A 288 -8.09 -3.24 -20.58
C LYS A 288 -8.72 -1.87 -20.58
N GLY A 289 -8.32 -1.04 -19.63
CA GLY A 289 -8.73 0.36 -19.54
C GLY A 289 -8.05 1.25 -20.57
N LYS A 290 -8.20 2.56 -20.39
CA LYS A 290 -7.51 3.57 -21.18
C LYS A 290 -6.07 3.74 -20.71
N ASN A 291 -5.25 4.40 -21.53
CA ASN A 291 -3.90 4.85 -21.18
C ASN A 291 -2.97 3.76 -20.59
N GLY A 292 -3.17 2.50 -20.98
CA GLY A 292 -2.35 1.38 -20.52
C GLY A 292 -2.78 0.74 -19.19
N TRP A 293 -3.89 1.19 -18.59
CA TRP A 293 -4.45 0.55 -17.40
C TRP A 293 -5.03 -0.84 -17.71
N VAL A 294 -4.79 -1.80 -16.83
CA VAL A 294 -5.30 -3.17 -16.96
C VAL A 294 -5.86 -3.64 -15.62
N ASN A 295 -7.07 -4.20 -15.66
CA ASN A 295 -7.72 -4.87 -14.54
C ASN A 295 -7.43 -6.37 -14.60
N VAL A 296 -6.76 -6.89 -13.59
CA VAL A 296 -6.43 -8.29 -13.42
C VAL A 296 -7.13 -8.82 -12.18
N ARG A 297 -7.74 -10.00 -12.28
CA ARG A 297 -8.30 -10.74 -11.12
C ARG A 297 -7.75 -12.16 -11.10
N ILE A 298 -6.94 -12.46 -10.10
CA ILE A 298 -6.30 -13.75 -9.93
C ILE A 298 -7.03 -14.52 -8.82
N PRO A 299 -7.75 -15.61 -9.13
CA PRO A 299 -8.35 -16.45 -8.09
C PRO A 299 -7.27 -16.99 -7.14
N VAL A 300 -7.57 -17.11 -5.85
CA VAL A 300 -6.58 -17.62 -4.89
C VAL A 300 -6.16 -19.08 -5.16
N SER A 301 -6.95 -19.82 -5.94
CA SER A 301 -6.60 -21.17 -6.42
C SER A 301 -5.57 -21.19 -7.56
N ALA A 302 -5.23 -20.04 -8.14
CA ALA A 302 -4.36 -19.91 -9.31
C ALA A 302 -2.90 -19.55 -8.95
N PHE A 303 -2.44 -19.92 -7.76
CA PHE A 303 -1.07 -19.73 -7.32
C PHE A 303 -0.07 -20.48 -8.23
N THR A 304 1.13 -19.93 -8.38
CA THR A 304 2.25 -20.58 -9.10
C THR A 304 3.11 -21.42 -8.18
N ASN A 305 3.16 -21.07 -6.89
CA ASN A 305 3.92 -21.80 -5.88
C ASN A 305 3.31 -21.64 -4.48
N THR A 306 3.69 -22.50 -3.55
CA THR A 306 3.37 -22.40 -2.12
C THR A 306 4.62 -22.49 -1.28
N ILE A 307 4.62 -21.79 -0.15
CA ILE A 307 5.70 -21.84 0.84
C ILE A 307 5.10 -22.24 2.19
N GLY A 308 5.80 -23.14 2.89
CA GLY A 308 5.39 -23.61 4.21
C GLY A 308 4.03 -24.32 4.20
N GLN A 309 3.20 -24.02 5.19
CA GLN A 309 1.81 -24.47 5.27
C GLN A 309 0.88 -23.28 5.02
N PRO A 310 0.58 -22.98 3.74
CA PRO A 310 -0.17 -21.77 3.39
C PRO A 310 -1.61 -21.84 3.87
N ALA A 311 -2.08 -20.75 4.45
CA ALA A 311 -3.46 -20.58 4.87
C ALA A 311 -3.89 -19.11 4.71
N LEU A 312 -5.13 -18.90 4.25
CA LEU A 312 -5.77 -17.59 4.23
C LEU A 312 -6.62 -17.42 5.50
N SER A 313 -5.94 -17.45 6.64
CA SER A 313 -6.52 -17.20 7.96
C SER A 313 -5.83 -15.97 8.57
N ALA A 314 -6.60 -14.97 8.99
CA ALA A 314 -6.07 -13.73 9.56
C ALA A 314 -5.04 -13.99 10.70
N PRO A 315 -4.00 -13.14 10.85
CA PRO A 315 -3.65 -12.03 9.94
C PRO A 315 -3.17 -12.56 8.57
N ILE A 316 -3.53 -11.83 7.51
CA ILE A 316 -3.08 -12.12 6.14
C ILE A 316 -2.25 -10.92 5.69
N ILE A 317 -1.01 -11.17 5.30
CA ILE A 317 -0.12 -10.19 4.70
C ILE A 317 -0.14 -10.38 3.18
N MET A 318 -0.18 -9.26 2.46
CA MET A 318 0.09 -9.19 1.03
C MET A 318 1.48 -8.58 0.83
N ARG A 319 2.41 -9.32 0.22
CA ARG A 319 3.74 -8.82 -0.14
C ARG A 319 3.89 -8.75 -1.64
N LEU A 320 4.32 -7.59 -2.14
CA LEU A 320 4.78 -7.40 -3.51
C LEU A 320 6.31 -7.47 -3.51
N TRP A 321 6.89 -8.17 -4.48
CA TRP A 321 8.34 -8.17 -4.63
C TRP A 321 8.81 -8.40 -6.06
N PHE A 322 10.07 -8.03 -6.29
CA PHE A 322 10.74 -7.99 -7.59
C PHE A 322 12.14 -8.59 -7.47
N SER A 323 12.62 -9.23 -8.54
CA SER A 323 13.99 -9.73 -8.67
C SER A 323 14.23 -10.15 -10.14
N GLY A 324 15.46 -10.54 -10.48
CA GLY A 324 15.76 -11.17 -11.77
C GLY A 324 15.82 -10.22 -12.97
N VAL A 325 15.96 -8.91 -12.73
CA VAL A 325 15.95 -7.90 -13.79
C VAL A 325 17.22 -7.05 -13.79
N GLN A 326 17.58 -6.53 -14.97
CA GLN A 326 18.79 -5.74 -15.18
C GLN A 326 18.57 -4.22 -15.03
N SER A 327 17.32 -3.77 -14.94
CA SER A 327 16.98 -2.35 -14.90
C SER A 327 15.69 -2.11 -14.12
N THR A 328 15.43 -0.83 -13.84
CA THR A 328 14.28 -0.35 -13.07
C THR A 328 12.93 -0.88 -13.57
N ILE A 329 12.04 -1.20 -12.64
CA ILE A 329 10.61 -1.45 -12.84
C ILE A 329 9.84 -0.26 -12.24
N ARG A 330 8.84 0.27 -12.97
CA ARG A 330 7.90 1.30 -12.49
C ARG A 330 6.47 0.86 -12.76
N LEU A 331 5.70 0.72 -11.70
CA LEU A 331 4.29 0.34 -11.71
C LEU A 331 3.45 1.41 -11.04
N ARG A 332 2.21 1.55 -11.50
CA ARG A 332 1.18 2.34 -10.83
C ARG A 332 -0.02 1.45 -10.54
N PHE A 333 -0.63 1.57 -9.37
CA PHE A 333 -1.83 0.82 -8.97
C PHE A 333 -2.96 1.77 -8.61
N ALA A 334 -4.08 1.66 -9.32
CA ALA A 334 -5.33 2.36 -8.97
C ALA A 334 -6.19 1.51 -8.03
N GLU A 335 -5.93 0.21 -7.95
CA GLU A 335 -6.59 -0.71 -7.03
C GLU A 335 -5.68 -1.91 -6.79
N LEU A 336 -5.54 -2.35 -5.53
CA LEU A 336 -4.80 -3.56 -5.17
C LEU A 336 -5.38 -4.16 -3.89
N ARG A 337 -6.26 -5.14 -4.03
CA ARG A 337 -7.01 -5.67 -2.89
C ARG A 337 -7.41 -7.13 -3.04
N LEU A 338 -7.76 -7.75 -1.92
CA LEU A 338 -8.51 -8.99 -1.90
C LEU A 338 -10.00 -8.68 -2.04
N ILE A 339 -10.68 -9.44 -2.90
CA ILE A 339 -12.14 -9.41 -3.07
C ILE A 339 -12.69 -10.83 -2.98
N SER A 340 -13.95 -10.97 -2.54
CA SER A 340 -14.74 -12.18 -2.78
C SER A 340 -15.59 -12.01 -4.03
N LYS A 341 -15.68 -13.09 -4.82
CA LYS A 341 -16.64 -13.19 -5.93
C LYS A 341 -18.09 -13.22 -5.44
#